data_AF-A0A6J7ZS40-F1
#
_entry.id   AF-A0A6J7ZS40-F1
#
_cell.length_a   1.000
_cell.length_b   1.000
_cell.length_c   1.000
_cell.angle_alpha   90.00
_cell.angle_beta   90.00
_cell.angle_gamma   90.00
#
_symmetry.space_group_name_H-M   'P 1'
#
loop_
_entity.id
_entity.type
_entity.pdbx_description
1 polymer ?
#
loop_
_entity_poly.entity_id
_entity_poly.type
_entity_poly.pdbx_seq_one_letter_code
_entity_poly.pdbx_strand_id
1 'polypeptide(L)'
;MTPTVLPEIDQKFHLVLLTARLLLQNSAATERVHRVTHQLADSLGIEARLLVSYEAITLTTKIHNQFYSRISIPIPVMKINMMVITQVMRLVDDIQQGHKTLEQLTDELELINYH
;
A
#
# COMPACT_ATOMS: atom_id res chain seq x y z
N MET A 1 -23.48 1.43 -14.89
CA MET A 1 -22.14 1.21 -14.31
C MET A 1 -21.16 1.17 -15.46
N THR A 2 -20.20 2.10 -15.53
CA THR A 2 -19.17 2.11 -16.57
C THR A 2 -18.06 1.10 -16.20
N PRO A 3 -17.56 0.30 -17.15
CA PRO A 3 -16.58 -0.78 -16.89
C PRO A 3 -15.20 -0.31 -16.40
N THR A 4 -14.98 1.00 -16.26
CA THR A 4 -13.69 1.63 -15.93
C THR A 4 -13.38 1.81 -14.44
N VAL A 5 -14.35 1.64 -13.54
CA VAL A 5 -14.16 1.93 -12.09
C VAL A 5 -13.33 0.84 -11.38
N LEU A 6 -13.48 -0.43 -11.78
CA LEU A 6 -12.78 -1.56 -11.15
C LEU A 6 -11.26 -1.54 -11.40
N PRO A 7 -10.76 -1.33 -12.64
CA PRO A 7 -9.32 -1.28 -12.90
C PRO A 7 -8.58 -0.18 -12.13
N GLU A 8 -9.18 1.01 -11.99
CA GLU A 8 -8.56 2.13 -11.26
C GLU A 8 -8.46 1.84 -9.76
N ILE A 9 -9.51 1.25 -9.17
CA ILE A 9 -9.51 0.85 -7.76
C ILE A 9 -8.49 -0.26 -7.54
N ASP A 10 -8.42 -1.26 -8.43
CA ASP A 10 -7.48 -2.37 -8.30
C ASP A 10 -6.01 -1.87 -8.32
N GLN A 11 -5.68 -0.87 -9.15
CA GLN A 11 -4.34 -0.26 -9.14
C GLN A 11 -4.03 0.47 -7.82
N LYS A 12 -4.99 1.25 -7.29
CA LYS A 12 -4.82 1.92 -5.99
C LYS A 12 -4.68 0.91 -4.84
N PHE A 13 -5.49 -0.15 -4.87
CA PHE A 13 -5.41 -1.24 -3.90
C PHE A 13 -4.08 -1.97 -3.94
N HIS A 14 -3.58 -2.25 -5.14
CA HIS A 14 -2.27 -2.87 -5.35
C HIS A 14 -1.17 -2.05 -4.70
N LEU A 15 -1.09 -0.76 -5.00
CA LEU A 15 -0.12 0.16 -4.42
C LEU A 15 -0.19 0.20 -2.89
N VAL A 16 -1.39 0.39 -2.33
CA VAL A 16 -1.58 0.50 -0.88
C VAL A 16 -1.22 -0.80 -0.16
N LEU A 17 -1.60 -1.96 -0.72
CA LEU A 17 -1.23 -3.26 -0.18
C LEU A 17 0.27 -3.55 -0.33
N LEU A 18 0.88 -3.18 -1.45
CA LEU A 18 2.32 -3.35 -1.69
C LEU A 18 3.14 -2.54 -0.67
N THR A 19 2.81 -1.27 -0.47
CA THR A 19 3.43 -0.41 0.54
C THR A 19 3.29 -1.00 1.93
N ALA A 20 2.08 -1.38 2.34
CA ALA A 20 1.84 -1.96 3.66
C ALA A 20 2.64 -3.26 3.86
N ARG A 21 2.67 -4.12 2.83
CA ARG A 21 3.36 -5.41 2.85
C ARG A 21 4.87 -5.21 2.97
N LEU A 22 5.46 -4.33 2.18
CA LEU A 22 6.89 -4.04 2.24
C LEU A 22 7.31 -3.51 3.61
N LEU A 23 6.52 -2.65 4.23
CA LEU A 23 6.79 -2.17 5.59
C LEU A 23 6.73 -3.31 6.61
N LEU A 24 5.66 -4.09 6.59
CA LEU A 24 5.45 -5.18 7.54
C LEU A 24 6.48 -6.31 7.38
N GLN A 25 6.74 -6.74 6.14
CA GLN A 25 7.76 -7.75 5.81
C GLN A 25 9.16 -7.33 6.27
N ASN A 26 9.43 -6.03 6.32
CA ASN A 26 10.71 -5.49 6.79
C ASN A 26 10.70 -5.07 8.26
N SER A 27 9.72 -5.57 9.04
CA SER A 27 9.57 -5.38 10.49
C SER A 27 9.35 -3.93 10.93
N ALA A 28 8.67 -3.12 10.11
CA ALA A 28 8.16 -1.84 10.58
C ALA A 28 7.10 -2.06 11.68
N ALA A 29 7.10 -1.21 12.69
CA ALA A 29 6.07 -1.23 13.74
C ALA A 29 4.66 -1.13 13.13
N THR A 30 3.70 -1.88 13.66
CA THR A 30 2.33 -1.94 13.14
C THR A 30 1.69 -0.55 13.04
N GLU A 31 1.89 0.33 14.03
CA GLU A 31 1.40 1.71 14.01
C GLU A 31 1.98 2.51 12.84
N ARG A 32 3.23 2.24 12.47
CA ARG A 32 3.88 2.86 11.30
C ARG A 32 3.29 2.32 10.00
N VAL A 33 3.05 1.02 9.91
CA VAL A 33 2.38 0.42 8.75
C VAL A 33 1.03 1.10 8.55
N HIS A 34 0.18 1.14 9.57
CA HIS A 34 -1.12 1.81 9.52
C HIS A 34 -1.00 3.27 9.06
N ARG A 35 -0.14 4.07 9.71
CA ARG A 35 -0.01 5.49 9.40
C ARG A 35 0.39 5.73 7.94
N VAL A 36 1.44 5.06 7.46
CA VAL A 36 1.95 5.25 6.09
C VAL A 36 0.95 4.75 5.05
N THR A 37 0.28 3.63 5.31
CA THR A 37 -0.75 3.10 4.43
C THR A 37 -1.96 4.03 4.33
N HIS A 38 -2.42 4.60 5.45
CA HIS A 38 -3.49 5.60 5.45
C HIS A 38 -3.07 6.88 4.70
N GLN A 39 -1.86 7.36 4.96
CA GLN A 39 -1.29 8.52 4.25
C GLN A 39 -1.26 8.35 2.72
N LEU A 40 -0.87 7.17 2.25
CA LEU A 40 -0.90 6.85 0.82
C LEU A 40 -2.34 6.74 0.32
N ALA A 41 -3.20 5.98 1.00
CA ALA A 41 -4.61 5.82 0.63
C ALA A 41 -5.33 7.18 0.47
N ASP A 42 -5.10 8.11 1.41
CA ASP A 42 -5.65 9.46 1.37
C ASP A 42 -5.14 10.24 0.14
N SER A 43 -3.85 10.16 -0.19
CA SER A 43 -3.30 10.81 -1.39
C SER A 43 -3.86 10.25 -2.71
N LEU A 44 -4.37 9.01 -2.69
CA LEU A 44 -5.01 8.35 -3.83
C LEU A 44 -6.53 8.59 -3.88
N GLY A 45 -7.08 9.32 -2.90
CA GLY A 45 -8.50 9.60 -2.76
C GLY A 45 -9.33 8.36 -2.41
N ILE A 46 -8.76 7.39 -1.69
CA ILE A 46 -9.49 6.20 -1.24
C ILE A 46 -9.59 6.16 0.29
N GLU A 47 -10.81 6.07 0.81
CA GLU A 47 -11.04 5.83 2.23
C GLU A 47 -10.76 4.35 2.53
N ALA A 48 -9.55 4.05 2.99
CA ALA A 48 -9.11 2.69 3.21
C ALA A 48 -9.09 2.32 4.69
N ARG A 49 -9.54 1.11 5.00
CA ARG A 49 -9.40 0.46 6.30
C ARG A 49 -8.42 -0.70 6.18
N LEU A 50 -7.43 -0.71 7.04
CA LEU A 50 -6.39 -1.72 7.06
C LEU A 50 -6.62 -2.69 8.22
N LEU A 51 -6.56 -3.99 7.95
CA LEU A 51 -6.40 -5.02 8.96
C LEU A 51 -5.05 -5.70 8.73
N VAL A 52 -4.16 -5.57 9.71
CA VAL A 52 -2.84 -6.19 9.68
C VAL A 52 -2.87 -7.48 10.49
N SER A 53 -2.66 -8.63 9.83
CA SER A 53 -2.39 -9.90 10.50
C SER A 53 -0.92 -10.29 10.31
N TYR A 54 -0.47 -11.33 11.02
CA TYR A 54 0.90 -11.80 10.93
C TYR A 54 1.22 -12.42 9.56
N GLU A 55 0.21 -12.94 8.86
CA GLU A 55 0.36 -13.69 7.61
C GLU A 55 0.03 -12.87 6.37
N ALA A 56 -0.86 -11.87 6.49
CA ALA A 56 -1.32 -11.06 5.38
C ALA A 56 -1.91 -9.72 5.83
N ILE A 57 -2.14 -8.84 4.86
CA ILE A 57 -2.76 -7.54 5.07
C ILE A 57 -4.07 -7.50 4.29
N THR A 58 -5.15 -7.09 4.93
CA THR A 58 -6.43 -6.85 4.26
C THR A 58 -6.69 -5.36 4.15
N LEU A 59 -7.02 -4.91 2.93
CA LEU A 59 -7.44 -3.55 2.64
C LEU A 59 -8.92 -3.57 2.26
N THR A 60 -9.71 -2.73 2.91
CA THR A 60 -11.13 -2.56 2.59
C THR A 60 -11.42 -1.10 2.32
N THR A 61 -12.13 -0.80 1.24
CA THR A 61 -12.70 0.54 0.99
C THR A 61 -14.21 0.45 0.85
N LYS A 62 -14.89 1.57 1.08
CA LYS A 62 -16.31 1.73 0.78
C LYS A 62 -16.44 2.73 -0.36
N ILE A 63 -17.06 2.30 -1.46
CA ILE A 63 -17.36 3.17 -2.60
C ILE A 63 -18.87 3.15 -2.80
N HIS A 64 -19.48 4.33 -2.70
CA HIS A 64 -20.93 4.50 -2.57
C HIS A 64 -21.50 3.68 -1.39
N ASN A 65 -22.15 2.55 -1.66
CA ASN A 65 -22.72 1.67 -0.65
C ASN A 65 -22.23 0.21 -0.77
N GLN A 66 -21.09 0.01 -1.44
CA GLN A 66 -20.47 -1.30 -1.61
C GLN A 66 -19.09 -1.32 -0.95
N PHE A 67 -18.78 -2.44 -0.32
CA PHE A 67 -17.46 -2.70 0.25
C PHE A 67 -16.63 -3.50 -0.74
N TYR A 68 -15.40 -3.07 -0.94
CA TYR A 68 -14.42 -3.77 -1.76
C TYR A 68 -13.23 -4.11 -0.89
N SER A 69 -12.87 -5.39 -0.86
CA SER A 69 -11.72 -5.88 -0.12
C SER A 69 -10.74 -6.58 -1.04
N ARG A 70 -9.45 -6.41 -0.74
CA ARG A 70 -8.36 -7.26 -1.27
C ARG A 70 -7.46 -7.64 -0.12
N ILE A 71 -6.82 -8.79 -0.30
CA ILE A 71 -5.85 -9.34 0.64
C ILE A 71 -4.50 -9.29 -0.08
N SER A 72 -3.44 -8.92 0.63
CA SER A 72 -2.09 -9.00 0.10
C SER A 72 -1.73 -10.44 -0.23
N ILE A 73 -0.69 -10.62 -1.05
CA ILE A 73 0.02 -11.89 -1.03
C ILE A 73 0.54 -12.18 0.39
N PRO A 74 0.68 -13.47 0.78
CA PRO A 74 1.18 -13.83 2.10
C PRO A 74 2.58 -13.26 2.38
N ILE A 75 2.87 -12.99 3.65
CA ILE A 75 4.20 -12.60 4.14
C ILE A 75 4.83 -13.84 4.80
N PRO A 76 5.57 -14.67 4.05
CA PRO A 76 6.05 -15.94 4.58
C PRO A 76 7.20 -15.74 5.59
N VAL A 77 7.96 -14.66 5.46
CA VAL A 77 9.13 -14.37 6.30
C VAL A 77 9.21 -12.87 6.55
N MET A 78 9.44 -12.50 7.81
CA MET A 78 9.78 -11.13 8.19
C MET A 78 11.28 -11.00 8.40
N LYS A 79 11.87 -9.90 7.92
CA LYS A 79 13.28 -9.52 8.14
C LYS A 79 13.34 -8.10 8.70
N ILE A 80 14.43 -7.73 9.36
CA ILE A 80 14.65 -6.32 9.73
C ILE A 80 15.45 -5.67 8.61
N ASN A 81 14.86 -4.70 7.91
CA ASN A 81 15.57 -3.92 6.91
C ASN A 81 15.13 -2.45 6.95
N MET A 82 15.88 -1.65 7.71
CA MET A 82 15.61 -0.22 7.87
C MET A 82 15.84 0.59 6.59
N MET A 83 16.68 0.10 5.66
CA MET A 83 16.91 0.76 4.37
C MET A 83 15.63 0.71 3.52
N VAL A 84 15.01 -0.47 3.41
CA VAL A 84 13.74 -0.65 2.68
C VAL A 84 12.63 0.18 3.32
N ILE A 85 12.49 0.17 4.66
CA ILE A 85 11.50 0.99 5.36
C ILE A 85 11.68 2.47 5.01
N THR A 86 12.92 2.97 5.07
CA THR A 86 13.22 4.39 4.77
C THR A 86 12.92 4.72 3.31
N GLN A 87 13.26 3.82 2.38
CA GLN A 87 13.00 4.01 0.96
C GLN A 87 11.50 4.07 0.67
N VAL A 88 10.72 3.12 1.21
CA VAL A 88 9.26 3.11 1.05
C VAL A 88 8.62 4.40 1.61
N MET A 89 9.07 4.87 2.78
CA MET A 89 8.56 6.11 3.36
C MET A 89 8.84 7.32 2.46
N ARG A 90 10.05 7.43 1.91
CA ARG A 90 10.39 8.52 0.98
C ARG A 90 9.52 8.51 -0.27
N LEU A 91 9.24 7.33 -0.83
CA LEU A 91 8.36 7.21 -1.99
C LEU A 91 6.93 7.68 -1.72
N VAL A 92 6.43 7.42 -0.51
CA VAL A 92 5.11 7.92 -0.07
C VAL A 92 5.14 9.44 0.10
N ASP A 93 6.21 9.99 0.69
CA ASP A 93 6.35 11.45 0.82
C ASP A 93 6.44 12.14 -0.56
N ASP A 94 7.15 11.54 -1.53
CA ASP A 94 7.32 12.08 -2.87
C ASP A 94 5.99 12.16 -3.65
N ILE A 95 5.12 11.15 -3.54
CA ILE A 95 3.81 11.21 -4.21
C ILE A 95 2.89 12.23 -3.54
N GLN A 96 2.95 12.36 -2.21
CA GLN A 96 2.17 13.37 -1.48
C GLN A 96 2.57 14.79 -1.86
N GLN A 97 3.85 15.01 -2.17
CA GLN A 97 4.38 16.30 -2.62
C GLN A 97 4.19 16.53 -4.13
N GLY A 98 3.64 15.55 -4.86
CA GLY A 98 3.46 15.64 -6.31
C GLY A 98 4.77 15.53 -7.10
N HIS A 99 5.85 15.05 -6.48
CA HIS A 99 7.15 14.84 -7.11
C HIS A 99 7.21 13.54 -7.93
N LYS A 100 6.24 12.64 -7.74
CA LYS A 100 6.14 11.36 -8.47
C LYS A 100 4.73 11.11 -8.97
N THR A 101 4.65 10.44 -10.12
CA THR A 101 3.39 9.88 -10.63
C THR A 101 3.09 8.53 -9.98
N LEU A 102 1.84 8.06 -10.13
CA LEU A 102 1.44 6.73 -9.66
C LEU A 102 2.22 5.60 -10.32
N GLU A 103 2.52 5.75 -11.61
CA GLU A 103 3.29 4.78 -12.38
C GLU A 103 4.71 4.66 -11.83
N GLN A 104 5.40 5.80 -11.64
CA GLN A 104 6.75 5.83 -11.05
C GLN A 104 6.78 5.22 -9.65
N LEU A 105 5.80 5.55 -8.81
CA LEU A 105 5.68 4.96 -7.47
C LEU A 105 5.49 3.43 -7.55
N THR A 106 4.67 2.96 -8.49
CA THR A 106 4.41 1.52 -8.67
C THR A 106 5.70 0.80 -9.05
N ASP A 107 6.40 1.29 -10.07
CA ASP A 107 7.63 0.67 -10.58
C ASP A 107 8.72 0.60 -9.51
N GLU A 108 8.90 1.67 -8.73
CA GLU A 108 9.90 1.71 -7.67
C GLU A 108 9.56 0.81 -6.47
N LEU A 109 8.28 0.74 -6.07
CA LEU A 109 7.85 -0.19 -5.04
C LEU A 109 7.97 -1.65 -5.49
N GLU A 110 7.69 -1.96 -6.76
CA GLU A 110 7.88 -3.30 -7.31
C GLU A 110 9.35 -3.68 -7.37
N LEU A 111 10.23 -2.76 -7.79
CA LEU A 111 11.67 -2.99 -7.75
C LEU A 111 12.15 -3.36 -6.34
N ILE A 112 11.66 -2.68 -5.31
CA ILE A 112 11.96 -3.01 -3.91
C ILE A 112 11.43 -4.40 -3.54
N ASN A 113 10.25 -4.78 -4.03
CA ASN A 113 9.62 -6.06 -3.73
C ASN A 113 10.35 -7.27 -4.33
N TYR A 114 11.10 -7.07 -5.41
CA TYR A 114 11.94 -8.11 -6.03
C TYR A 114 13.35 -8.24 -5.41
N HIS A 115 13.74 -7.36 -4.48
CA HIS A 115 15.09 -7.29 -3.89
C HIS A 115 15.10 -7.43 -2.34
#